data_AF-A0A1G7C3G7-F1
#
_entry.id   AF-A0A1G7C3G7-F1
#
_cell.length_a   1.000
_cell.length_b   1.000
_cell.length_c   1.000
_cell.angle_alpha   90.00
_cell.angle_beta   90.00
_cell.angle_gamma   90.00
#
_symmetry.space_group_name_H-M   'P 1'
#
loop_
_entity.id
_entity.type
_entity.pdbx_description
1 polymer ?
#
loop_
_entity_poly.entity_id
_entity_poly.type
_entity_poly.pdbx_seq_one_letter_code
_entity_poly.pdbx_strand_id
1 'polypeptide(L)'
;MERFRAYDVINVEGDLAMRMMLDIIKKAGVGAVEASSPVALLYGVVLSVSPLEVQVEQRFTLPESALVITEQLTEHKVRVGGEEITIREGLYVGDKLLLVRMQGGQSYVALDRVVGA
;
A
#
# COMPACT_ATOMS: atom_id res chain seq x y z
N MET A 1 5.71 -46.39 -35.16
CA MET A 1 4.84 -45.27 -34.72
C MET A 1 4.90 -45.00 -33.21
N GLU A 2 5.59 -45.78 -32.37
CA GLU A 2 5.58 -45.60 -30.90
C GLU A 2 6.63 -44.62 -30.33
N ARG A 3 7.71 -44.31 -31.06
CA ARG A 3 8.75 -43.37 -30.59
C ARG A 3 8.31 -41.90 -30.52
N PHE A 4 7.20 -41.54 -31.17
CA PHE A 4 6.72 -40.17 -31.21
C PHE A 4 6.10 -39.73 -29.87
N ARG A 5 5.43 -40.65 -29.15
CA ARG A 5 4.78 -40.31 -27.87
C ARG A 5 5.74 -40.13 -26.70
N ALA A 6 6.88 -40.82 -26.69
CA ALA A 6 7.84 -40.73 -25.59
C ALA A 6 8.64 -39.41 -25.61
N TYR A 7 9.01 -38.91 -26.80
CA TYR A 7 9.74 -37.64 -26.94
C TYR A 7 8.87 -36.43 -26.57
N ASP A 8 7.59 -36.42 -26.94
CA ASP A 8 6.67 -35.34 -26.58
C ASP A 8 6.45 -35.26 -25.06
N VAL A 9 6.32 -36.40 -24.37
CA VAL A 9 6.14 -36.43 -22.90
C VAL A 9 7.39 -35.95 -22.16
N ILE A 10 8.59 -36.38 -22.57
CA ILE A 10 9.86 -35.93 -21.97
C ILE A 10 10.08 -34.42 -22.17
N ASN A 11 9.71 -33.89 -23.34
CA ASN A 11 9.79 -32.45 -23.60
C ASN A 11 8.78 -31.63 -22.78
N VAL A 12 7.60 -32.17 -22.50
CA VAL A 12 6.59 -31.51 -21.65
C VAL A 12 7.03 -31.48 -20.19
N GLU A 13 7.62 -32.57 -19.66
CA GLU A 13 8.18 -32.58 -18.31
C GLU A 13 9.39 -31.64 -18.17
N GLY A 14 10.25 -31.58 -19.20
CA GLY A 14 11.37 -30.64 -19.25
C GLY A 14 10.92 -29.16 -19.30
N ASP A 15 9.91 -28.84 -20.10
CA ASP A 15 9.34 -27.48 -20.17
C ASP A 15 8.66 -27.10 -18.85
N LEU A 16 7.98 -28.05 -18.20
CA LEU A 16 7.35 -27.82 -16.89
C LEU A 16 8.40 -27.54 -15.80
N ALA A 17 9.47 -28.34 -15.75
CA ALA A 17 10.56 -28.12 -14.80
C ALA A 17 11.25 -26.76 -15.01
N MET A 18 11.46 -26.36 -16.27
CA MET A 18 12.04 -25.06 -16.61
C MET A 18 11.12 -23.90 -16.23
N ARG A 19 9.80 -24.02 -16.45
CA ARG A 19 8.81 -23.03 -16.01
C ARG A 19 8.81 -22.87 -14.49
N MET A 20 8.80 -23.97 -13.73
CA MET A 20 8.88 -23.93 -12.27
C MET A 20 10.16 -23.24 -11.78
N MET A 21 11.30 -23.50 -12.41
CA MET A 21 12.56 -22.85 -12.06
C MET A 21 12.54 -21.35 -12.36
N LEU A 22 12.00 -20.93 -13.51
CA LEU A 22 11.83 -19.51 -13.85
C LEU A 22 10.92 -18.79 -12.85
N ASP A 23 9.83 -19.43 -12.42
CA ASP A 23 8.92 -18.86 -11.41
C ASP A 23 9.61 -18.71 -10.05
N ILE A 24 10.43 -19.68 -9.64
CA ILE A 24 11.22 -19.61 -8.39
C ILE A 24 12.24 -18.47 -8.46
N ILE A 25 12.96 -18.33 -9.57
CA ILE A 25 13.94 -17.25 -9.76
C ILE A 25 13.24 -15.89 -9.73
N LYS A 26 12.11 -15.75 -10.43
CA LYS A 26 11.31 -14.53 -10.44
C LYS A 26 10.81 -14.19 -9.03
N LYS A 27 10.28 -15.19 -8.32
CA LYS A 27 9.78 -15.03 -6.94
C LYS A 27 10.89 -14.69 -5.96
N ALA A 28 12.05 -15.31 -6.07
CA ALA A 28 13.23 -15.00 -5.25
C ALA A 28 13.73 -13.58 -5.51
N GLY A 29 13.74 -13.13 -6.77
CA GLY A 29 14.08 -11.76 -7.14
C GLY A 29 13.13 -10.72 -6.55
N VAL A 30 11.81 -10.96 -6.66
CA VAL A 30 10.80 -10.08 -6.03
C VAL A 30 10.95 -10.08 -4.51
N GLY A 31 11.08 -11.25 -3.88
CA GLY A 31 11.23 -11.36 -2.44
C GLY A 31 12.50 -10.70 -1.89
N ALA A 32 13.60 -10.73 -2.63
CA ALA A 32 14.83 -10.04 -2.25
C ALA A 32 14.68 -8.51 -2.27
N VAL A 33 13.92 -7.97 -3.23
CA VAL A 33 13.62 -6.53 -3.32
C VAL A 33 12.68 -6.10 -2.21
N GLU A 34 11.63 -6.88 -1.95
CA GLU A 34 10.68 -6.63 -0.86
C GLU A 34 11.37 -6.66 0.52
N ALA A 35 12.29 -7.59 0.74
CA ALA A 35 13.01 -7.74 2.01
C ALA A 35 14.01 -6.61 2.31
N SER A 36 14.48 -5.87 1.31
CA SER A 36 15.55 -4.87 1.47
C SER A 36 15.06 -3.56 2.09
N SER A 37 13.77 -3.22 1.95
CA SER A 37 13.14 -2.06 2.61
C SER A 37 11.62 -2.25 2.63
N PRO A 38 11.08 -2.98 3.64
CA PRO A 38 9.70 -3.46 3.63
C PRO A 38 8.67 -2.32 3.58
N VAL A 39 8.96 -1.17 4.19
CA VAL A 39 8.09 0.02 4.23
C VAL A 39 8.94 1.28 4.42
N ALA A 40 8.60 2.37 3.71
CA ALA A 40 9.12 3.70 4.01
C ALA A 40 8.07 4.52 4.79
N LEU A 41 8.48 5.05 5.95
CA LEU A 41 7.71 6.04 6.70
C LEU A 41 7.99 7.43 6.14
N LEU A 42 6.94 8.19 5.88
CA LEU A 42 6.99 9.50 5.26
C LEU A 42 6.11 10.46 6.05
N TYR A 43 6.47 11.75 6.03
CA TYR A 43 5.62 12.80 6.58
C TYR A 43 4.88 13.53 5.46
N GLY A 44 3.58 13.71 5.68
CA GLY A 44 2.69 14.46 4.79
C GLY A 44 2.06 15.66 5.49
N VAL A 45 1.59 16.63 4.70
CA VAL A 45 0.76 17.74 5.16
C VAL A 45 -0.51 17.79 4.32
N VAL A 46 -1.68 17.89 4.97
CA VAL A 46 -2.96 18.03 4.28
C VAL A 46 -3.06 19.41 3.63
N LEU A 47 -3.27 19.45 2.31
CA LEU A 47 -3.48 20.67 1.54
C LEU A 47 -4.96 21.00 1.39
N SER A 48 -5.79 19.99 1.13
CA SER A 48 -7.25 20.11 1.02
C SER A 48 -7.94 18.86 1.55
N VAL A 49 -9.18 18.99 2.01
CA VAL A 49 -9.96 17.88 2.60
C VAL A 49 -11.11 17.39 1.71
N SER A 50 -11.46 18.13 0.65
CA SER A 50 -12.51 17.75 -0.31
C SER A 50 -12.26 18.40 -1.68
N PRO A 51 -11.59 17.71 -2.62
CA PRO A 51 -11.01 16.37 -2.49
C PRO A 51 -9.79 16.34 -1.56
N LEU A 52 -9.49 15.18 -0.98
CA LEU A 52 -8.34 15.05 -0.08
C LEU A 52 -7.02 15.10 -0.87
N GLU A 53 -6.16 16.05 -0.52
CA GLU A 53 -4.81 16.16 -1.08
C GLU A 53 -3.77 16.26 0.02
N VAL A 54 -2.72 15.44 -0.07
CA VAL A 54 -1.64 15.40 0.93
C VAL A 54 -0.30 15.61 0.24
N GLN A 55 0.44 16.63 0.67
CA GLN A 55 1.78 16.89 0.19
C GLN A 55 2.81 16.09 0.97
N VAL A 56 3.68 15.35 0.29
CA VAL A 56 4.71 14.50 0.91
C VAL A 56 6.09 15.10 0.68
N GLU A 57 6.87 15.24 1.77
CA GLU A 57 8.26 15.75 1.76
C GLU A 57 8.50 17.06 0.97
N GLN A 58 7.46 17.89 0.79
CA GLN A 58 7.49 19.08 -0.08
C GLN A 58 7.85 18.80 -1.55
N ARG A 59 7.83 17.54 -2.00
CA ARG A 59 8.25 17.14 -3.35
C ARG A 59 7.09 16.94 -4.29
N PHE A 60 6.00 16.34 -3.82
CA PHE A 60 4.84 16.01 -4.65
C PHE A 60 3.55 15.92 -3.82
N THR A 61 2.41 15.99 -4.50
CA THR A 61 1.08 15.91 -3.90
C THR A 61 0.44 14.57 -4.26
N LEU A 62 -0.13 13.91 -3.26
CA LEU A 62 -0.91 12.69 -3.40
C LEU A 62 -2.40 13.04 -3.51
N PRO A 63 -3.08 12.61 -4.58
CA PRO A 63 -4.52 12.69 -4.66
C PRO A 63 -5.18 11.65 -3.75
N GLU A 64 -6.45 11.85 -3.42
CA GLU A 64 -7.27 10.94 -2.63
C GLU A 64 -7.20 9.48 -3.13
N SER A 65 -7.15 9.25 -4.44
CA SER A 65 -7.07 7.91 -5.03
C SER A 65 -5.78 7.13 -4.71
N ALA A 66 -4.71 7.83 -4.33
CA ALA A 66 -3.44 7.23 -3.93
C ALA A 66 -3.34 6.99 -2.42
N LEU A 67 -4.30 7.49 -1.64
CA LEU A 67 -4.31 7.45 -0.19
C LEU A 67 -5.26 6.36 0.32
N VAL A 68 -4.76 5.57 1.26
CA VAL A 68 -5.57 4.65 2.07
C VAL A 68 -5.74 5.32 3.42
N ILE A 69 -6.96 5.80 3.69
CA ILE A 69 -7.30 6.48 4.94
C ILE A 69 -7.70 5.46 5.98
N THR A 70 -7.04 5.48 7.12
CA THR A 70 -7.40 4.63 8.25
C THR A 70 -8.60 5.21 8.99
N GLU A 71 -9.32 4.36 9.69
CA GLU A 71 -10.44 4.80 10.53
C GLU A 71 -9.98 5.91 11.48
N GLN A 72 -8.74 5.87 11.99
CA GLN A 72 -8.17 6.87 12.90
C GLN A 72 -8.18 8.32 12.41
N LEU A 73 -8.32 8.55 11.11
CA LEU A 73 -8.33 9.89 10.53
C LEU A 73 -9.73 10.37 10.13
N THR A 74 -10.76 9.56 10.36
CA THR A 74 -12.15 9.90 10.06
C THR A 74 -12.85 10.46 11.30
N GLU A 75 -13.77 11.40 11.10
CA GLU A 75 -14.62 11.91 12.18
C GLU A 75 -15.45 10.77 12.80
N HIS A 76 -15.46 10.71 14.13
CA HIS A 76 -16.25 9.72 14.87
C HIS A 76 -17.12 10.41 15.92
N LYS A 77 -18.44 10.25 15.76
CA LYS A 77 -19.45 10.80 16.66
C LYS A 77 -20.24 9.70 17.32
N VAL A 78 -20.52 9.87 18.61
CA VAL A 78 -21.31 8.92 19.40
C VAL A 78 -22.46 9.66 20.06
N ARG A 79 -23.61 8.99 20.11
CA ARG A 79 -24.80 9.52 20.76
C ARG A 79 -24.89 9.00 22.19
N VAL A 80 -24.78 9.88 23.18
CA VAL A 80 -24.90 9.54 24.60
C VAL A 80 -26.03 10.36 25.21
N GLY A 81 -27.04 9.69 25.77
CA GLY A 81 -28.16 10.38 26.43
C GLY A 81 -29.04 11.25 25.51
N GLY A 82 -28.93 11.09 24.19
CA GLY A 82 -29.68 11.89 23.20
C GLY A 82 -28.86 13.01 22.57
N GLU A 83 -27.73 13.37 23.15
CA GLU A 83 -26.76 14.35 22.64
C GLU A 83 -25.69 13.68 21.76
N GLU A 84 -25.25 14.37 20.72
CA GLU A 84 -24.18 13.93 19.83
C GLU A 84 -22.85 14.50 20.32
N ILE A 85 -21.90 13.62 20.61
CA ILE A 85 -20.57 13.98 21.09
C ILE A 85 -19.55 13.53 20.03
N THR A 86 -18.74 14.46 19.55
CA THR A 86 -17.59 14.13 18.70
C THR A 86 -16.47 13.59 19.58
N ILE A 87 -16.15 12.31 19.40
CA ILE A 87 -15.04 11.66 20.11
C ILE A 87 -13.72 11.91 19.37
N ARG A 88 -13.78 11.95 18.04
CA ARG A 88 -12.62 12.18 17.19
C ARG A 88 -12.98 13.10 16.04
N GLU A 89 -12.18 14.14 15.90
CA GLU A 89 -12.26 15.07 14.76
C GLU A 89 -11.70 14.43 13.50
N GLY A 90 -12.17 14.89 12.33
CA GLY A 90 -11.58 14.55 11.05
C GLY A 90 -10.25 15.27 10.78
N LEU A 91 -9.76 15.13 9.55
CA LEU A 91 -8.60 15.87 9.05
C LEU A 91 -8.93 17.33 8.77
N TYR A 92 -8.00 18.22 9.10
CA TYR A 92 -8.02 19.62 8.71
C TYR A 92 -6.85 19.98 7.81
N VAL A 93 -7.00 21.06 7.04
CA VAL A 93 -5.91 21.64 6.25
C VAL A 93 -4.77 22.05 7.18
N GLY A 94 -3.55 21.64 6.84
CA GLY A 94 -2.35 21.84 7.64
C GLY A 94 -2.03 20.70 8.61
N ASP A 95 -2.91 19.71 8.77
CA ASP A 95 -2.61 18.54 9.59
C ASP A 95 -1.40 17.78 9.04
N LYS A 96 -0.46 17.44 9.94
CA LYS A 96 0.70 16.62 9.62
C LYS A 96 0.34 15.15 9.76
N LEU A 97 0.63 14.34 8.75
CA LEU A 97 0.30 12.93 8.70
C LEU A 97 1.57 12.07 8.69
N LEU A 98 1.50 10.92 9.36
CA LEU A 98 2.45 9.84 9.18
C LEU A 98 1.91 8.91 8.09
N LEU A 99 2.69 8.77 7.03
CA LEU A 99 2.35 7.97 5.85
C LEU A 99 3.26 6.76 5.75
N VAL A 100 2.69 5.65 5.31
CA VAL A 100 3.38 4.40 4.99
C VAL A 100 3.27 4.18 3.48
N ARG A 101 4.41 4.11 2.79
CA ARG A 101 4.41 3.72 1.38
C ARG A 101 4.31 2.21 1.24
N MET A 102 3.29 1.72 0.54
CA MET A 102 3.12 0.29 0.25
C MET A 102 4.07 -0.18 -0.86
N GLN A 103 4.56 -1.41 -0.76
CA GLN A 103 5.40 -2.02 -1.80
C GLN A 103 4.57 -2.38 -3.04
N GLY A 104 5.17 -2.25 -4.22
CA GLY A 104 4.53 -2.62 -5.50
C GLY A 104 3.63 -1.56 -6.13
N GLY A 105 3.54 -0.34 -5.58
CA GLY A 105 2.69 0.71 -6.17
C GLY A 105 2.96 2.15 -5.69
N GLN A 106 2.06 3.05 -6.09
CA GLN A 106 1.99 4.46 -5.65
C GLN A 106 0.90 4.65 -4.57
N SER A 107 0.64 3.63 -3.76
CA SER A 107 -0.34 3.68 -2.67
C SER A 107 0.33 4.02 -1.34
N TYR A 108 -0.31 4.89 -0.57
CA TYR A 108 0.18 5.39 0.71
C TYR A 108 -0.90 5.23 1.76
N VAL A 109 -0.57 4.56 2.87
CA VAL A 109 -1.47 4.41 4.01
C VAL A 109 -1.23 5.58 4.96
N ALA A 110 -2.27 6.35 5.24
CA ALA A 110 -2.24 7.39 6.26
C ALA A 110 -2.52 6.77 7.63
N LEU A 111 -1.45 6.57 8.41
CA LEU A 111 -1.52 5.85 9.69
C LEU A 111 -2.17 6.68 10.78
N ASP A 112 -1.66 7.89 11.01
CA ASP A 112 -2.12 8.76 12.10
C ASP A 112 -1.70 10.22 11.86
N ARG A 113 -2.30 11.13 12.62
CA ARG A 113 -1.94 12.54 12.68
C ARG A 113 -0.83 12.77 13.70
N VAL A 114 0.19 13.52 13.29
CA VAL A 114 1.31 13.92 14.15
C VAL A 114 0.92 15.16 14.95
N VAL A 115 0.86 15.04 16.28
CA VAL A 115 0.44 16.12 17.20
C VAL A 115 1.62 16.85 17.87
N GLY A 116 2.84 16.33 17.75
CA GLY A 116 4.06 16.91 18.31
C GLY A 116 5.31 16.17 17.83
N ALA A 117 6.47 16.80 17.99
CA ALA A 117 7.80 16.22 17.76
C ALA A 117 8.66 16.42 19.01
#